data_AF-A0A8T1VT88-F1
#
_entry.id   AF-A0A8T1VT88-F1
#
_cell.length_a   1.000
_cell.length_b   1.000
_cell.length_c   1.000
_cell.angle_alpha   90.00
_cell.angle_beta   90.00
_cell.angle_gamma   90.00
#
_symmetry.space_group_name_H-M   'P 1'
#
loop_
_entity.id
_entity.type
_entity.pdbx_description
1 polymer ?
#
loop_
_entity_poly.entity_id
_entity_poly.type
_entity_poly.pdbx_seq_one_letter_code
_entity_poly.pdbx_strand_id
1 'polypeptide(L)'
;MLRIGVDKRYTETISSYMKIADRLKNSEEVQSLSRRLANVIVEGEAPTPFIVLENSSGTGKTQMAFNLQAIGDCDVFYIVCGKPGDREQSVYSAYAERTVTFRDCVSTDLGTMETKSRGNHDSLGAVGEIRGRTTLALYGFILAALRGSELCCGEAQRSDVEDELIRREERGAKPFVFFLDEFPRAGSTKTHLDDKEQRERENYLCTMRNVFRSFDLAVVVSSTNGTARNLLATSDRSRDSGPCLWCVVVPSFPRVDVNGDSGIPLLLMEIIKHSRPLFAEIALKYVQHNPYSGNRDLNDYLNTMAGTLASRFGALKKRTDEFKIGQLCLLLCTSYHVLDDKVNTIDGHFARLLEQSAFELHLDTDGGLWKDNNSWTCHCVMPSPKEDMLLHLTMTGGPLFRPFDQPLCTVMSKIQPPFHYENTEQRSNDGMRLEALTAAAIVLASHAGGFGGVAFPTFLRELLFELGVSERGEMMQLLRDVESAGWGTRVVPFLSPPNE
;
A
#
# COMPACT_ATOMS: atom_id res chain seq x y z
N MET A 1 -7.79 -14.24 -30.76
CA MET A 1 -8.48 -14.36 -29.45
C MET A 1 -7.46 -14.21 -28.36
N LEU A 2 -7.68 -13.28 -27.44
CA LEU A 2 -6.78 -12.98 -26.33
C LEU A 2 -7.30 -13.68 -25.06
N ARG A 3 -6.43 -14.18 -24.20
CA ARG A 3 -6.82 -15.01 -23.06
C ARG A 3 -7.05 -14.16 -21.80
N ILE A 4 -8.21 -14.33 -21.18
CA ILE A 4 -8.61 -13.64 -19.94
C ILE A 4 -8.92 -14.61 -18.79
N GLY A 5 -8.80 -15.91 -19.03
CA GLY A 5 -8.89 -16.96 -18.00
C GLY A 5 -7.75 -16.90 -16.99
N VAL A 6 -7.90 -17.69 -15.93
CA VAL A 6 -6.86 -17.87 -14.90
C VAL A 6 -5.91 -18.99 -15.31
N ASP A 7 -4.61 -18.80 -15.10
CA ASP A 7 -3.62 -19.85 -15.33
C ASP A 7 -3.70 -20.93 -14.23
N LYS A 8 -4.12 -22.13 -14.64
CA LYS A 8 -4.30 -23.30 -13.78
C LYS A 8 -3.02 -23.79 -13.12
N ARG A 9 -1.83 -23.39 -13.60
CA ARG A 9 -0.55 -23.71 -12.93
C ARG A 9 -0.44 -23.10 -11.53
N TYR A 10 -1.21 -22.06 -11.24
CA TYR A 10 -1.18 -21.34 -9.96
C TYR A 10 -2.38 -21.66 -9.06
N THR A 11 -3.12 -22.75 -9.33
CA THR A 11 -4.30 -23.15 -8.55
C THR A 11 -4.00 -23.33 -7.06
N GLU A 12 -2.83 -23.86 -6.68
CA GLU A 12 -2.44 -23.99 -5.26
C GLU A 12 -2.29 -22.63 -4.57
N THR A 13 -1.65 -21.67 -5.25
CA THR A 13 -1.52 -20.29 -4.76
C THR A 13 -2.89 -19.68 -4.52
N ILE A 14 -3.78 -19.72 -5.51
CA ILE A 14 -5.15 -19.19 -5.39
C ILE A 14 -5.91 -19.90 -4.26
N SER A 15 -5.77 -21.22 -4.15
CA SER A 15 -6.41 -22.01 -3.10
C SER A 15 -5.95 -21.57 -1.70
N SER A 16 -4.70 -21.15 -1.54
CA SER A 16 -4.20 -20.58 -0.28
C SER A 16 -4.91 -19.27 0.07
N TYR A 17 -5.09 -18.36 -0.88
CA TYR A 17 -5.85 -17.12 -0.67
C TYR A 17 -7.32 -17.41 -0.35
N MET A 18 -7.95 -18.39 -1.01
CA MET A 18 -9.34 -18.77 -0.74
C MET A 18 -9.52 -19.37 0.66
N LYS A 19 -8.58 -20.18 1.15
CA LYS A 19 -8.62 -20.70 2.54
C LYS A 19 -8.54 -19.59 3.60
N ILE A 20 -7.77 -18.54 3.33
CA ILE A 20 -7.73 -17.35 4.19
C ILE A 20 -9.05 -16.59 4.08
N ALA A 21 -9.56 -16.44 2.86
CA ALA A 21 -10.81 -15.73 2.59
C ALA A 21 -12.01 -16.36 3.29
N ASP A 22 -12.11 -17.69 3.33
CA ASP A 22 -13.19 -18.39 4.03
C ASP A 22 -13.23 -18.10 5.53
N ARG A 23 -12.09 -17.76 6.14
CA ARG A 23 -11.99 -17.38 7.55
C ARG A 23 -12.29 -15.90 7.75
N LEU A 24 -11.87 -15.06 6.82
CA LEU A 24 -11.98 -13.60 6.94
C LEU A 24 -13.28 -13.02 6.36
N LYS A 25 -14.05 -13.76 5.56
CA LYS A 25 -15.23 -13.23 4.85
C LYS A 25 -16.30 -12.61 5.74
N ASN A 26 -16.36 -13.01 7.00
CA ASN A 26 -17.32 -12.49 7.98
C ASN A 26 -16.75 -11.37 8.86
N SER A 27 -15.55 -10.86 8.56
CA SER A 27 -15.02 -9.71 9.29
C SER A 27 -15.83 -8.44 8.97
N GLU A 28 -15.83 -7.49 9.91
CA GLU A 28 -16.57 -6.24 9.77
C GLU A 28 -16.15 -5.46 8.52
N GLU A 29 -14.84 -5.44 8.20
CA GLU A 29 -14.30 -4.72 7.04
C GLU A 29 -14.81 -5.31 5.73
N VAL A 30 -14.90 -6.64 5.61
CA VAL A 30 -15.41 -7.32 4.41
C VAL A 30 -16.91 -7.09 4.26
N GLN A 31 -17.68 -7.24 5.33
CA GLN A 31 -19.12 -7.03 5.31
C GLN A 31 -19.50 -5.57 5.05
N SER A 32 -18.73 -4.62 5.61
CA SER A 32 -18.88 -3.18 5.36
C SER A 32 -18.63 -2.86 3.88
N LEU A 33 -17.54 -3.39 3.31
CA LEU A 33 -17.22 -3.20 1.90
C LEU A 33 -18.27 -3.83 0.96
N SER A 34 -18.74 -5.04 1.27
CA SER A 34 -19.79 -5.73 0.52
C SER A 34 -21.09 -4.90 0.47
N ARG A 35 -21.53 -4.37 1.62
CA ARG A 35 -22.71 -3.49 1.69
C ARG A 35 -22.54 -2.20 0.87
N ARG A 36 -21.37 -1.58 0.92
CA ARG A 36 -21.08 -0.38 0.13
C ARG A 36 -21.14 -0.67 -1.38
N LEU A 37 -20.58 -1.80 -1.81
CA LEU A 37 -20.67 -2.22 -3.21
C LEU A 37 -22.11 -2.44 -3.67
N ALA A 38 -22.97 -2.98 -2.81
CA ALA A 38 -24.39 -3.13 -3.12
C ALA A 38 -25.08 -1.76 -3.30
N ASN A 39 -24.78 -0.77 -2.46
CA ASN A 39 -25.40 0.57 -2.55
C ASN A 39 -24.97 1.36 -3.80
N VAL A 40 -23.68 1.29 -4.16
CA VAL A 40 -23.14 1.96 -5.38
C VAL A 40 -23.89 1.53 -6.64
N ILE A 41 -24.42 0.30 -6.66
CA ILE A 41 -25.12 -0.28 -7.81
C ILE A 41 -26.59 0.16 -7.86
N VAL A 42 -27.17 0.55 -6.72
CA VAL A 42 -28.59 0.91 -6.60
C VAL A 42 -28.83 2.41 -6.84
N GLU A 43 -27.91 3.28 -6.44
CA GLU A 43 -28.17 4.72 -6.36
C GLU A 43 -28.10 5.48 -7.69
N GLY A 44 -27.46 4.93 -8.73
CA GLY A 44 -27.49 5.50 -10.09
C GLY A 44 -26.94 6.93 -10.20
N GLU A 45 -26.15 7.39 -9.23
CA GLU A 45 -25.54 8.73 -9.27
C GLU A 45 -24.48 8.80 -10.37
N ALA A 46 -24.59 9.81 -11.25
CA ALA A 46 -23.63 10.02 -12.33
C ALA A 46 -22.63 11.13 -11.96
N PRO A 47 -21.31 10.89 -12.09
CA PRO A 47 -20.66 9.61 -12.42
C PRO A 47 -20.62 8.64 -11.23
N THR A 48 -20.79 7.34 -11.49
CA THR A 48 -20.79 6.30 -10.45
C THR A 48 -19.53 6.38 -9.60
N PRO A 49 -19.65 6.45 -8.26
CA PRO A 49 -18.49 6.44 -7.40
C PRO A 49 -17.76 5.11 -7.46
N PHE A 50 -16.47 5.11 -7.11
CA PHE A 50 -15.66 3.90 -7.02
C PHE A 50 -15.07 3.78 -5.62
N ILE A 51 -14.61 2.58 -5.27
CA ILE A 51 -14.00 2.34 -3.96
C ILE A 51 -12.49 2.24 -4.14
N VAL A 52 -11.72 2.93 -3.29
CA VAL A 52 -10.26 2.86 -3.28
C VAL A 52 -9.80 2.18 -2.00
N LEU A 53 -9.13 1.04 -2.14
CA LEU A 53 -8.40 0.38 -1.06
C LEU A 53 -7.00 0.98 -1.00
N GLU A 54 -6.79 1.90 -0.07
CA GLU A 54 -5.54 2.68 0.00
C GLU A 54 -4.82 2.47 1.33
N ASN A 55 -3.72 1.73 1.27
CA ASN A 55 -2.81 1.52 2.40
C ASN A 55 -1.49 0.94 1.86
N SER A 56 -0.46 0.84 2.70
CA SER A 56 0.86 0.33 2.30
C SER A 56 0.83 -1.13 1.86
N SER A 57 1.93 -1.57 1.24
CA SER A 57 2.15 -2.96 0.87
C SER A 57 1.99 -3.90 2.07
N GLY A 58 1.40 -5.06 1.82
CA GLY A 58 1.32 -6.15 2.80
C GLY A 58 0.23 -6.02 3.86
N THR A 59 -0.73 -5.13 3.67
CA THR A 59 -1.87 -4.86 4.57
C THR A 59 -3.11 -5.73 4.30
N GLY A 60 -3.11 -6.53 3.24
CA GLY A 60 -4.23 -7.43 2.90
C GLY A 60 -5.13 -6.95 1.75
N LYS A 61 -4.76 -5.90 1.00
CA LYS A 61 -5.55 -5.42 -0.15
C LYS A 61 -5.85 -6.50 -1.20
N THR A 62 -4.84 -7.24 -1.66
CA THR A 62 -5.05 -8.37 -2.59
C THR A 62 -5.95 -9.45 -1.96
N GLN A 63 -5.77 -9.76 -0.68
CA GLN A 63 -6.60 -10.73 0.04
C GLN A 63 -8.08 -10.28 0.11
N MET A 64 -8.35 -8.96 0.17
CA MET A 64 -9.71 -8.43 0.16
C MET A 64 -10.51 -8.85 -1.09
N ALA A 65 -9.87 -8.94 -2.27
CA ALA A 65 -10.55 -9.42 -3.48
C ALA A 65 -11.10 -10.84 -3.30
N PHE A 66 -10.30 -11.73 -2.70
CA PHE A 66 -10.71 -13.11 -2.42
C PHE A 66 -11.73 -13.18 -1.28
N ASN A 67 -11.63 -12.31 -0.28
CA ASN A 67 -12.63 -12.21 0.79
C ASN A 67 -14.02 -11.83 0.23
N LEU A 68 -14.06 -10.86 -0.69
CA LEU A 68 -15.30 -10.48 -1.40
C LEU A 68 -15.83 -11.61 -2.29
N GLN A 69 -14.94 -12.40 -2.91
CA GLN A 69 -15.36 -13.59 -3.64
C GLN A 69 -15.94 -14.66 -2.70
N ALA A 70 -15.36 -14.85 -1.52
CA ALA A 70 -15.75 -15.89 -0.57
C ALA A 70 -17.01 -15.58 0.24
N ILE A 71 -17.32 -14.30 0.51
CA ILE A 71 -18.61 -13.91 1.11
C ILE A 71 -19.76 -14.21 0.14
N GLY A 72 -19.51 -14.05 -1.16
CA GLY A 72 -20.41 -14.51 -2.21
C GLY A 72 -21.61 -13.59 -2.46
N ASP A 73 -21.57 -12.35 -2.02
CA ASP A 73 -22.62 -11.36 -2.28
C ASP A 73 -22.52 -10.75 -3.70
N CYS A 74 -21.32 -10.79 -4.29
CA CYS A 74 -21.04 -10.24 -5.62
C CYS A 74 -20.13 -11.17 -6.45
N ASP A 75 -20.19 -11.02 -7.77
CA ASP A 75 -19.28 -11.70 -8.70
C ASP A 75 -18.04 -10.81 -8.92
N VAL A 76 -16.90 -11.21 -8.33
CA VAL A 76 -15.66 -10.44 -8.40
C VAL A 76 -14.81 -10.86 -9.59
N PHE A 77 -14.53 -9.90 -10.49
CA PHE A 77 -13.59 -10.06 -11.59
C PHE A 77 -12.26 -9.35 -11.28
N TYR A 78 -11.29 -10.15 -10.84
CA TYR A 78 -9.96 -9.67 -10.41
C TYR A 78 -9.02 -9.39 -11.59
N ILE A 79 -8.39 -8.21 -11.61
CA ILE A 79 -7.43 -7.77 -12.62
C ILE A 79 -6.21 -7.17 -11.92
N VAL A 80 -5.01 -7.60 -12.29
CA VAL A 80 -3.77 -6.94 -11.86
C VAL A 80 -3.40 -5.88 -12.90
N CYS A 81 -3.27 -4.62 -12.49
CA CYS A 81 -3.04 -3.49 -13.40
C CYS A 81 -1.55 -3.16 -13.63
N GLY A 82 -0.67 -3.54 -12.68
CA GLY A 82 0.79 -3.42 -12.81
C GLY A 82 1.36 -4.15 -14.03
N LYS A 83 2.60 -3.85 -14.46
CA LYS A 83 3.21 -4.63 -15.55
C LYS A 83 3.54 -6.03 -15.00
N PRO A 84 3.37 -7.09 -15.80
CA PRO A 84 3.87 -8.41 -15.43
C PRO A 84 5.37 -8.32 -15.09
N GLY A 85 5.76 -8.81 -13.91
CA GLY A 85 7.14 -8.76 -13.42
C GLY A 85 7.51 -7.54 -12.56
N ASP A 86 6.68 -6.49 -12.48
CA ASP A 86 6.96 -5.32 -11.62
C ASP A 86 6.88 -5.67 -10.12
N ARG A 87 6.06 -6.67 -9.76
CA ARG A 87 5.84 -7.14 -8.38
C ARG A 87 5.84 -8.68 -8.34
N GLU A 88 6.75 -9.26 -7.57
CA GLU A 88 6.99 -10.71 -7.48
C GLU A 88 6.05 -11.38 -6.46
N GLN A 89 4.75 -11.43 -6.73
CA GLN A 89 3.85 -12.33 -6.00
C GLN A 89 3.31 -13.39 -6.96
N SER A 90 3.38 -14.66 -6.55
CA SER A 90 2.93 -15.79 -7.35
C SER A 90 1.45 -15.71 -7.73
N VAL A 91 0.63 -15.05 -6.92
CA VAL A 91 -0.80 -14.86 -7.20
C VAL A 91 -1.02 -14.00 -8.46
N TYR A 92 -0.17 -13.01 -8.70
CA TYR A 92 -0.28 -12.14 -9.88
C TYR A 92 0.03 -12.90 -11.17
N SER A 93 0.94 -13.86 -11.10
CA SER A 93 1.27 -14.73 -12.25
C SER A 93 0.07 -15.55 -12.73
N ALA A 94 -0.88 -15.87 -11.84
CA ALA A 94 -2.11 -16.57 -12.20
C ALA A 94 -3.02 -15.76 -13.14
N TYR A 95 -2.86 -14.43 -13.15
CA TYR A 95 -3.67 -13.49 -13.92
C TYR A 95 -2.87 -12.76 -15.02
N ALA A 96 -1.63 -13.18 -15.29
CA ALA A 96 -0.73 -12.47 -16.19
C ALA A 96 -1.30 -12.30 -17.62
N GLU A 97 -1.90 -13.34 -18.20
CA GLU A 97 -2.51 -13.26 -19.55
C GLU A 97 -3.70 -12.30 -19.57
N ARG A 98 -4.54 -12.32 -18.52
CA ARG A 98 -5.65 -11.37 -18.34
C ARG A 98 -5.12 -9.93 -18.22
N THR A 99 -4.06 -9.72 -17.44
CA THR A 99 -3.40 -8.42 -17.29
C THR A 99 -2.87 -7.90 -18.62
N VAL A 100 -2.15 -8.73 -19.38
CA VAL A 100 -1.65 -8.36 -20.72
C VAL A 100 -2.83 -7.97 -21.62
N THR A 101 -3.84 -8.84 -21.72
CA THR A 101 -5.02 -8.59 -22.56
C THR A 101 -5.73 -7.29 -22.19
N PHE A 102 -5.97 -7.05 -20.89
CA PHE A 102 -6.62 -5.83 -20.44
C PHE A 102 -5.82 -4.58 -20.82
N ARG A 103 -4.50 -4.61 -20.58
CA ARG A 103 -3.58 -3.50 -20.89
C ARG A 103 -3.46 -3.23 -22.39
N ASP A 104 -3.50 -4.27 -23.20
CA ASP A 104 -3.50 -4.16 -24.65
C ASP A 104 -4.80 -3.49 -25.13
N CYS A 105 -5.97 -3.91 -24.62
CA CYS A 105 -7.25 -3.26 -24.90
C CYS A 105 -7.22 -1.76 -24.56
N VAL A 106 -6.71 -1.38 -23.36
CA VAL A 106 -6.56 0.03 -22.98
C VAL A 106 -5.70 0.80 -23.97
N SER A 107 -4.57 0.22 -24.38
CA SER A 107 -3.61 0.88 -25.29
C SER A 107 -4.19 1.07 -26.68
N THR A 108 -4.86 0.03 -27.21
CA THR A 108 -5.54 0.07 -28.51
C THR A 108 -6.64 1.13 -28.55
N ASP A 109 -7.47 1.16 -27.51
CA ASP A 109 -8.59 2.10 -27.43
C ASP A 109 -8.10 3.54 -27.26
N LEU A 110 -7.07 3.76 -26.43
CA LEU A 110 -6.51 5.10 -26.23
C LEU A 110 -5.93 5.68 -27.53
N GLY A 111 -5.14 4.90 -28.28
CA GLY A 111 -4.63 5.34 -29.59
C GLY A 111 -5.76 5.62 -30.61
N THR A 112 -6.86 4.87 -30.54
CA THR A 112 -8.05 5.12 -31.36
C THR A 112 -8.80 6.39 -30.95
N MET A 113 -8.84 6.70 -29.65
CA MET A 113 -9.44 7.93 -29.14
C MET A 113 -8.60 9.15 -29.50
N GLU A 114 -7.28 9.08 -29.35
CA GLU A 114 -6.33 10.15 -29.71
C GLU A 114 -6.43 10.56 -31.18
N THR A 115 -6.48 9.60 -32.10
CA THR A 115 -6.56 9.87 -33.54
C THR A 115 -7.87 10.54 -33.96
N LYS A 116 -8.96 10.35 -33.20
CA LYS A 116 -10.29 10.90 -33.49
C LYS A 116 -10.53 12.24 -32.78
N SER A 117 -9.80 12.54 -31.73
CA SER A 117 -9.91 13.80 -30.99
C SER A 117 -9.23 14.91 -31.78
N ARG A 118 -10.02 15.82 -32.37
CA ARG A 118 -9.55 16.98 -33.16
C ARG A 118 -8.88 18.06 -32.27
N GLY A 119 -7.76 17.72 -31.63
CA GLY A 119 -6.88 18.66 -30.94
C GLY A 119 -7.23 18.97 -29.48
N ASN A 120 -8.26 18.37 -28.88
CA ASN A 120 -8.55 18.50 -27.44
C ASN A 120 -8.15 17.20 -26.73
N HIS A 121 -6.90 17.12 -26.28
CA HIS A 121 -6.32 15.94 -25.61
C HIS A 121 -6.50 15.96 -24.08
N ASP A 122 -7.14 17.00 -23.54
CA ASP A 122 -7.20 17.28 -22.09
C ASP A 122 -8.21 16.39 -21.32
N SER A 123 -8.98 15.54 -22.01
CA SER A 123 -10.03 14.73 -21.38
C SER A 123 -10.05 13.25 -21.81
N LEU A 124 -8.92 12.72 -22.27
CA LEU A 124 -8.86 11.33 -22.73
C LEU A 124 -9.10 10.33 -21.58
N GLY A 125 -9.98 9.35 -21.81
CA GLY A 125 -10.30 8.33 -20.81
C GLY A 125 -11.29 8.80 -19.73
N ALA A 126 -11.92 9.95 -19.93
CA ALA A 126 -13.01 10.40 -19.10
C ALA A 126 -14.30 9.60 -19.38
N VAL A 127 -15.20 9.51 -18.38
CA VAL A 127 -16.42 8.68 -18.47
C VAL A 127 -17.29 9.04 -19.67
N GLY A 128 -17.56 10.33 -19.89
CA GLY A 128 -18.38 10.83 -21.00
C GLY A 128 -17.76 10.56 -22.37
N GLU A 129 -16.43 10.69 -22.48
CA GLU A 129 -15.72 10.37 -23.71
C GLU A 129 -15.82 8.88 -24.06
N ILE A 130 -15.61 8.00 -23.07
CA ILE A 130 -15.76 6.56 -23.23
C ILE A 130 -17.22 6.24 -23.61
N ARG A 131 -18.20 6.78 -22.88
CA ARG A 131 -19.64 6.59 -23.17
C ARG A 131 -20.00 6.99 -24.60
N GLY A 132 -19.39 8.05 -25.13
CA GLY A 132 -19.61 8.52 -26.50
C GLY A 132 -19.07 7.60 -27.60
N ARG A 133 -18.30 6.55 -27.26
CA ARG A 133 -17.77 5.57 -28.24
C ARG A 133 -18.76 4.43 -28.44
N THR A 134 -19.04 4.11 -29.71
CA THR A 134 -19.90 2.97 -30.09
C THR A 134 -19.20 1.63 -29.94
N THR A 135 -17.90 1.57 -30.25
CA THR A 135 -17.13 0.31 -30.32
C THR A 135 -15.76 0.52 -29.70
N LEU A 136 -15.34 -0.41 -28.83
CA LEU A 136 -14.03 -0.42 -28.16
C LEU A 136 -13.57 -1.87 -27.90
N ALA A 137 -12.26 -2.08 -27.85
CA ALA A 137 -11.65 -3.35 -27.44
C ALA A 137 -11.99 -3.68 -25.98
N LEU A 138 -12.03 -2.65 -25.11
CA LEU A 138 -12.43 -2.78 -23.71
C LEU A 138 -13.89 -3.22 -23.54
N TYR A 139 -14.80 -2.87 -24.47
CA TYR A 139 -16.17 -3.37 -24.43
C TYR A 139 -16.21 -4.87 -24.65
N GLY A 140 -15.42 -5.40 -25.59
CA GLY A 140 -15.32 -6.84 -25.80
C GLY A 140 -14.65 -7.56 -24.63
N PHE A 141 -13.70 -6.91 -23.95
CA PHE A 141 -13.13 -7.41 -22.70
C PHE A 141 -14.19 -7.52 -21.60
N ILE A 142 -14.99 -6.46 -21.38
CA ILE A 142 -16.08 -6.46 -20.40
C ILE A 142 -17.11 -7.53 -20.75
N LEU A 143 -17.53 -7.60 -22.01
CA LEU A 143 -18.51 -8.59 -22.47
C LEU A 143 -18.03 -10.02 -22.23
N ALA A 144 -16.76 -10.32 -22.52
CA ALA A 144 -16.16 -11.62 -22.26
C ALA A 144 -16.14 -11.94 -20.74
N ALA A 145 -15.82 -10.95 -19.90
CA ALA A 145 -15.84 -11.10 -18.45
C ALA A 145 -17.26 -11.38 -17.91
N LEU A 146 -18.27 -10.61 -18.33
CA LEU A 146 -19.66 -10.76 -17.91
C LEU A 146 -20.25 -12.14 -18.27
N ARG A 147 -19.82 -12.70 -19.40
CA ARG A 147 -20.20 -14.03 -19.90
C ARG A 147 -19.39 -15.18 -19.28
N GLY A 148 -18.36 -14.88 -18.49
CA GLY A 148 -17.45 -15.90 -17.94
C GLY A 148 -16.59 -16.61 -18.99
N SER A 149 -16.31 -15.97 -20.13
CA SER A 149 -15.47 -16.52 -21.19
C SER A 149 -13.99 -16.52 -20.77
N GLU A 150 -13.24 -17.57 -21.12
CA GLU A 150 -11.78 -17.58 -20.98
C GLU A 150 -11.08 -16.75 -22.08
N LEU A 151 -11.80 -16.36 -23.13
CA LEU A 151 -11.28 -15.69 -24.32
C LEU A 151 -12.01 -14.38 -24.62
N CYS A 152 -11.26 -13.35 -24.95
CA CYS A 152 -11.72 -12.09 -25.51
C CYS A 152 -11.61 -12.11 -27.04
N CYS A 153 -12.71 -11.78 -27.72
CA CYS A 153 -12.84 -11.83 -29.17
C CYS A 153 -12.40 -10.55 -29.89
N GLY A 154 -11.94 -9.52 -29.17
CA GLY A 154 -11.56 -8.23 -29.73
C GLY A 154 -12.59 -7.15 -29.40
N GLU A 155 -12.82 -6.22 -30.33
CA GLU A 155 -13.79 -5.13 -30.17
C GLU A 155 -15.24 -5.63 -30.05
N ALA A 156 -16.05 -4.92 -29.28
CA ALA A 156 -17.51 -5.12 -29.21
C ALA A 156 -18.23 -3.77 -29.20
N GLN A 157 -19.54 -3.78 -29.48
CA GLN A 157 -20.35 -2.58 -29.38
C GLN A 157 -20.74 -2.32 -27.92
N ARG A 158 -20.98 -1.04 -27.61
CA ARG A 158 -21.48 -0.62 -26.30
C ARG A 158 -22.81 -1.31 -25.95
N SER A 159 -23.71 -1.39 -26.93
CA SER A 159 -25.01 -2.06 -26.80
C SER A 159 -24.89 -3.54 -26.45
N ASP A 160 -23.85 -4.24 -26.94
CA ASP A 160 -23.65 -5.65 -26.60
C ASP A 160 -23.38 -5.85 -25.11
N VAL A 161 -22.68 -4.90 -24.48
CA VAL A 161 -22.41 -4.90 -23.04
C VAL A 161 -23.67 -4.56 -22.26
N GLU A 162 -24.41 -3.54 -22.67
CA GLU A 162 -25.68 -3.13 -22.05
C GLU A 162 -26.71 -4.27 -22.09
N ASP A 163 -26.86 -4.93 -23.25
CA ASP A 163 -27.72 -6.11 -23.39
C ASP A 163 -27.32 -7.26 -22.46
N GLU A 164 -26.02 -7.52 -22.29
CA GLU A 164 -25.56 -8.58 -21.40
C GLU A 164 -25.79 -8.23 -19.93
N LEU A 165 -25.66 -6.96 -19.54
CA LEU A 165 -25.97 -6.50 -18.19
C LEU A 165 -27.46 -6.68 -17.88
N ILE A 166 -28.35 -6.30 -18.81
CA ILE A 166 -29.80 -6.53 -18.69
C ILE A 166 -30.09 -8.03 -18.55
N ARG A 167 -29.52 -8.89 -19.41
CA ARG A 167 -29.70 -10.34 -19.29
C ARG A 167 -29.19 -10.90 -17.98
N ARG A 168 -28.11 -10.36 -17.41
CA ARG A 168 -27.61 -10.77 -16.09
C ARG A 168 -28.63 -10.42 -15.01
N GLU A 169 -29.18 -9.21 -15.03
CA GLU A 169 -30.22 -8.78 -14.10
C GLU A 169 -31.49 -9.64 -14.22
N GLU A 170 -31.96 -9.91 -15.44
CA GLU A 170 -33.12 -10.79 -15.70
C GLU A 170 -32.92 -12.23 -15.18
N ARG A 171 -31.67 -12.71 -15.15
CA ARG A 171 -31.30 -14.01 -14.58
C ARG A 171 -31.18 -14.00 -13.05
N GLY A 172 -31.39 -12.85 -12.40
CA GLY A 172 -31.14 -12.66 -10.97
C GLY A 172 -29.66 -12.87 -10.62
N ALA A 173 -28.75 -12.59 -11.56
CA ALA A 173 -27.33 -12.72 -11.31
C ALA A 173 -26.87 -11.70 -10.27
N LYS A 174 -25.82 -12.05 -9.53
CA LYS A 174 -25.25 -11.18 -8.51
C LYS A 174 -24.64 -9.93 -9.15
N PRO A 175 -24.53 -8.83 -8.39
CA PRO A 175 -23.85 -7.65 -8.87
C PRO A 175 -22.40 -7.96 -9.25
N PHE A 176 -21.95 -7.41 -10.38
CA PHE A 176 -20.64 -7.72 -10.95
C PHE A 176 -19.63 -6.61 -10.58
N VAL A 177 -18.51 -6.99 -9.97
CA VAL A 177 -17.52 -6.06 -9.43
C VAL A 177 -16.19 -6.25 -10.15
N PHE A 178 -15.66 -5.18 -10.74
CA PHE A 178 -14.29 -5.18 -11.25
C PHE A 178 -13.32 -4.76 -10.16
N PHE A 179 -12.40 -5.66 -9.79
CA PHE A 179 -11.38 -5.41 -8.79
C PHE A 179 -10.04 -5.16 -9.49
N LEU A 180 -9.60 -3.91 -9.51
CA LEU A 180 -8.35 -3.44 -10.11
C LEU A 180 -7.26 -3.40 -9.05
N ASP A 181 -6.50 -4.49 -8.94
CA ASP A 181 -5.40 -4.60 -7.99
C ASP A 181 -4.09 -4.03 -8.54
N GLU A 182 -3.22 -3.62 -7.64
CA GLU A 182 -1.91 -3.07 -7.98
C GLU A 182 -2.00 -1.91 -8.98
N PHE A 183 -2.92 -0.98 -8.70
CA PHE A 183 -3.19 0.15 -9.58
C PHE A 183 -1.93 1.02 -9.73
N PRO A 184 -1.44 1.23 -10.97
CA PRO A 184 -0.15 1.85 -11.16
C PRO A 184 -0.14 3.32 -10.74
N ARG A 185 1.03 3.78 -10.34
CA ARG A 185 1.30 5.20 -10.16
C ARG A 185 1.33 5.96 -11.50
N ALA A 186 0.85 7.19 -11.47
CA ALA A 186 0.95 8.11 -12.61
C ALA A 186 2.36 8.68 -12.78
N GLY A 187 3.08 9.00 -11.70
CA GLY A 187 4.43 9.59 -11.73
C GLY A 187 5.44 8.93 -10.78
N SER A 188 6.71 9.33 -10.85
CA SER A 188 7.75 8.98 -9.87
C SER A 188 8.59 10.21 -9.47
N THR A 189 8.95 10.30 -8.19
CA THR A 189 9.80 11.33 -7.58
C THR A 189 11.17 11.54 -8.25
N LYS A 190 11.68 10.54 -8.98
CA LYS A 190 13.01 10.60 -9.63
C LYS A 190 12.97 10.75 -11.14
N THR A 191 11.79 10.67 -11.73
CA THR A 191 11.59 10.83 -13.17
C THR A 191 10.51 11.87 -13.33
N HIS A 192 10.93 13.14 -13.44
CA HIS A 192 10.10 14.09 -14.16
C HIS A 192 9.93 13.51 -15.56
N LEU A 193 8.81 12.81 -15.76
CA LEU A 193 8.29 12.59 -17.10
C LEU A 193 8.06 13.98 -17.69
N ASP A 194 8.27 14.13 -18.99
CA ASP A 194 7.79 15.36 -19.61
C ASP A 194 6.26 15.44 -19.48
N ASP A 195 5.70 16.65 -19.56
CA ASP A 195 4.28 16.89 -19.34
C ASP A 195 3.39 16.03 -20.27
N LYS A 196 3.91 15.62 -21.43
CA LYS A 196 3.19 14.81 -22.40
C LYS A 196 3.16 13.34 -21.96
N GLU A 197 4.29 12.76 -21.61
CA GLU A 197 4.39 11.39 -21.10
C GLU A 197 3.58 11.21 -19.81
N GLN A 198 3.62 12.19 -18.91
CA GLN A 198 2.79 12.21 -17.71
C GLN A 198 1.31 12.19 -18.07
N ARG A 199 0.88 13.02 -19.02
CA ARG A 199 -0.51 13.10 -19.47
C ARG A 199 -0.98 11.82 -20.16
N GLU A 200 -0.17 11.27 -21.07
CA GLU A 200 -0.45 9.97 -21.72
C GLU A 200 -0.62 8.87 -20.67
N ARG A 201 0.22 8.89 -19.63
CA ARG A 201 0.14 7.96 -18.51
C ARG A 201 -1.13 8.15 -17.67
N GLU A 202 -1.51 9.38 -17.36
CA GLU A 202 -2.75 9.69 -16.65
C GLU A 202 -3.98 9.27 -17.44
N ASN A 203 -4.03 9.56 -18.74
CA ASN A 203 -5.11 9.16 -19.64
C ASN A 203 -5.27 7.63 -19.70
N TYR A 204 -4.15 6.91 -19.76
CA TYR A 204 -4.12 5.45 -19.70
C TYR A 204 -4.75 4.91 -18.42
N LEU A 205 -4.37 5.45 -17.26
CA LEU A 205 -4.89 5.03 -15.96
C LEU A 205 -6.35 5.46 -15.75
N CYS A 206 -6.73 6.66 -16.22
CA CYS A 206 -8.11 7.12 -16.28
C CYS A 206 -8.96 6.13 -17.06
N THR A 207 -8.51 5.70 -18.25
CA THR A 207 -9.22 4.74 -19.10
C THR A 207 -9.39 3.39 -18.40
N MET A 208 -8.35 2.86 -17.75
CA MET A 208 -8.43 1.62 -16.96
C MET A 208 -9.56 1.63 -15.94
N ARG A 209 -9.72 2.73 -15.21
CA ARG A 209 -10.74 2.88 -14.15
C ARG A 209 -12.12 3.21 -14.74
N ASN A 210 -12.18 4.21 -15.61
CA ASN A 210 -13.42 4.84 -16.03
C ASN A 210 -14.20 4.00 -17.03
N VAL A 211 -13.59 3.03 -17.73
CA VAL A 211 -14.32 2.21 -18.69
C VAL A 211 -15.45 1.40 -18.04
N PHE A 212 -15.24 0.88 -16.82
CA PHE A 212 -16.27 0.17 -16.07
C PHE A 212 -17.33 1.14 -15.53
N ARG A 213 -16.89 2.28 -14.97
CA ARG A 213 -17.77 3.36 -14.51
C ARG A 213 -18.66 3.91 -15.63
N SER A 214 -18.20 3.82 -16.88
CA SER A 214 -19.00 4.22 -18.04
C SER A 214 -20.27 3.39 -18.22
N PHE A 215 -20.35 2.19 -17.64
CA PHE A 215 -21.52 1.30 -17.61
C PHE A 215 -22.16 1.20 -16.22
N ASP A 216 -21.83 2.13 -15.31
CA ASP A 216 -22.32 2.15 -13.93
C ASP A 216 -22.00 0.85 -13.14
N LEU A 217 -20.92 0.17 -13.54
CA LEU A 217 -20.40 -1.02 -12.87
C LEU A 217 -19.63 -0.64 -11.61
N ALA A 218 -19.77 -1.46 -10.56
CA ALA A 218 -18.99 -1.31 -9.35
C ALA A 218 -17.50 -1.58 -9.58
N VAL A 219 -16.65 -0.66 -9.12
CA VAL A 219 -15.19 -0.74 -9.26
C VAL A 219 -14.54 -0.62 -7.89
N VAL A 220 -13.65 -1.56 -7.59
CA VAL A 220 -12.72 -1.49 -6.45
C VAL A 220 -11.32 -1.32 -7.01
N VAL A 221 -10.59 -0.30 -6.56
CA VAL A 221 -9.22 -0.04 -6.98
C VAL A 221 -8.30 -0.19 -5.77
N SER A 222 -7.34 -1.09 -5.82
CA SER A 222 -6.32 -1.27 -4.78
C SER A 222 -5.03 -0.58 -5.19
N SER A 223 -4.50 0.26 -4.31
CA SER A 223 -3.30 1.06 -4.57
C SER A 223 -2.45 1.22 -3.31
N THR A 224 -1.15 1.44 -3.52
CA THR A 224 -0.20 1.87 -2.49
C THR A 224 0.16 3.36 -2.63
N ASN A 225 -0.60 4.09 -3.46
CA ASN A 225 -0.39 5.51 -3.76
C ASN A 225 -1.74 6.18 -4.07
N GLY A 226 -1.76 7.50 -4.10
CA GLY A 226 -2.97 8.27 -4.35
C GLY A 226 -3.46 8.39 -5.78
N THR A 227 -2.79 7.79 -6.76
CA THR A 227 -3.11 7.99 -8.18
C THR A 227 -4.57 7.70 -8.48
N ALA A 228 -5.11 6.59 -7.97
CA ALA A 228 -6.49 6.18 -8.24
C ALA A 228 -7.53 7.24 -7.86
N ARG A 229 -7.34 7.95 -6.73
CA ARG A 229 -8.24 9.02 -6.29
C ARG A 229 -7.90 10.38 -6.92
N ASN A 230 -6.64 10.65 -7.25
CA ASN A 230 -6.19 11.94 -7.81
C ASN A 230 -6.36 12.07 -9.33
N LEU A 231 -6.75 11.01 -10.03
CA LEU A 231 -7.10 11.06 -11.45
C LEU A 231 -8.50 11.66 -11.63
N LEU A 232 -8.60 12.99 -11.42
CA LEU A 232 -9.87 13.73 -11.34
C LEU A 232 -10.50 14.06 -12.69
N ALA A 233 -9.93 13.59 -13.81
CA ALA A 233 -10.50 13.80 -15.13
C ALA A 233 -11.91 13.18 -15.23
N THR A 234 -12.92 14.00 -14.97
CA THR A 234 -14.33 13.75 -15.25
C THR A 234 -14.76 14.70 -16.35
N SER A 235 -15.07 14.15 -17.52
CA SER A 235 -15.67 14.90 -18.61
C SER A 235 -17.10 15.28 -18.25
N ASP A 236 -17.47 16.51 -18.62
CA ASP A 236 -18.82 17.04 -18.67
C ASP A 236 -19.52 17.29 -17.33
N ARG A 237 -18.91 18.13 -16.49
CA ARG A 237 -19.72 18.90 -15.54
C ARG A 237 -20.07 20.27 -16.12
N SER A 238 -21.37 20.53 -16.25
CA SER A 238 -21.83 21.92 -16.25
C SER A 238 -21.46 22.53 -14.91
N ARG A 239 -21.13 23.83 -14.90
CA ARG A 239 -20.79 24.61 -13.71
C ARG A 239 -21.88 24.62 -12.62
N ASP A 240 -23.05 24.06 -12.90
CA ASP A 240 -24.23 24.00 -12.03
C ASP A 240 -24.47 22.64 -11.36
N SER A 241 -23.63 21.62 -11.63
CA SER A 241 -23.70 20.34 -10.92
C SER A 241 -22.94 20.47 -9.59
N GLY A 242 -23.67 20.43 -8.47
CA GLY A 242 -23.10 20.53 -7.13
C GLY A 242 -22.08 19.41 -6.81
N PRO A 243 -21.51 19.41 -5.59
CA PRO A 243 -20.53 18.40 -5.20
C PRO A 243 -21.13 16.99 -5.35
N CYS A 244 -20.41 16.10 -6.04
CA CYS A 244 -20.82 14.70 -6.19
C CYS A 244 -19.84 13.79 -5.46
N LEU A 245 -20.34 12.66 -4.98
CA LEU A 245 -19.50 11.62 -4.41
C LEU A 245 -18.52 11.11 -5.49
N TRP A 246 -17.23 11.29 -5.24
CA TRP A 246 -16.18 10.89 -6.16
C TRP A 246 -15.77 9.45 -5.94
N CYS A 247 -15.37 9.14 -4.72
CA CYS A 247 -14.97 7.81 -4.30
C CYS A 247 -15.12 7.61 -2.80
N VAL A 248 -15.16 6.35 -2.40
CA VAL A 248 -15.03 5.94 -1.00
C VAL A 248 -13.62 5.40 -0.80
N VAL A 249 -12.87 5.97 0.13
CA VAL A 249 -11.54 5.47 0.50
C VAL A 249 -11.69 4.52 1.68
N VAL A 250 -11.10 3.33 1.58
CA VAL A 250 -11.11 2.28 2.60
C VAL A 250 -9.66 2.03 3.04
N PRO A 251 -9.25 2.58 4.19
CA PRO A 251 -7.86 2.47 4.66
C PRO A 251 -7.58 1.21 5.48
N SER A 252 -8.62 0.52 5.96
CA SER A 252 -8.50 -0.58 6.92
C SER A 252 -8.92 -1.92 6.33
N PHE A 253 -8.22 -2.97 6.75
CA PHE A 253 -8.37 -4.33 6.25
C PHE A 253 -8.42 -5.33 7.41
N PRO A 254 -8.99 -6.51 7.19
CA PRO A 254 -9.05 -7.55 8.21
C PRO A 254 -7.65 -7.87 8.74
N ARG A 255 -7.56 -8.00 10.07
CA ARG A 255 -6.32 -8.42 10.73
C ARG A 255 -5.97 -9.87 10.41
N VAL A 256 -4.75 -10.24 10.77
CA VAL A 256 -4.24 -11.59 10.57
C VAL A 256 -5.03 -12.56 11.42
N ASP A 257 -5.65 -13.53 10.77
CA ASP A 257 -6.24 -14.68 11.44
C ASP A 257 -5.21 -15.79 11.59
N VAL A 258 -4.55 -15.81 12.75
CA VAL A 258 -3.60 -16.84 13.13
C VAL A 258 -4.36 -17.97 13.80
N ASN A 259 -4.42 -19.13 13.14
CA ASN A 259 -4.90 -20.35 13.79
C ASN A 259 -4.03 -20.60 15.04
N GLY A 260 -4.65 -20.92 16.17
CA GLY A 260 -3.96 -21.21 17.42
C GLY A 260 -3.11 -22.48 17.33
N ASP A 261 -1.98 -22.41 16.64
CA ASP A 261 -1.02 -23.51 16.51
C ASP A 261 -0.37 -23.77 17.88
N SER A 262 -0.51 -25.00 18.36
CA SER A 262 -0.20 -25.45 19.72
C SER A 262 1.30 -25.51 20.08
N GLY A 263 2.16 -24.78 19.37
CA GLY A 263 3.62 -24.81 19.55
C GLY A 263 4.33 -23.45 19.49
N ILE A 264 3.61 -22.35 19.28
CA ILE A 264 4.19 -21.00 19.22
C ILE A 264 4.13 -20.37 20.62
N PRO A 265 5.25 -19.83 21.16
CA PRO A 265 5.23 -19.12 22.43
C PRO A 265 4.20 -17.98 22.45
N LEU A 266 3.52 -17.78 23.58
CA LEU A 266 2.45 -16.77 23.72
C LEU A 266 2.91 -15.37 23.29
N LEU A 267 4.08 -14.92 23.75
CA LEU A 267 4.62 -13.62 23.37
C LEU A 267 4.82 -13.48 21.86
N LEU A 268 5.33 -14.53 21.20
CA LEU A 268 5.55 -14.53 19.76
C LEU A 268 4.22 -14.54 19.00
N MET A 269 3.23 -15.28 19.50
CA MET A 269 1.88 -15.26 18.95
C MET A 269 1.24 -13.87 19.02
N GLU A 270 1.39 -13.17 20.15
CA GLU A 270 0.89 -11.80 20.30
C GLU A 270 1.59 -10.83 19.34
N ILE A 271 2.92 -10.93 19.19
CA ILE A 271 3.67 -10.15 18.21
C ILE A 271 3.12 -10.37 16.78
N ILE A 272 2.88 -11.62 16.39
CA ILE A 272 2.39 -11.96 15.04
C ILE A 272 0.97 -11.44 14.82
N LYS A 273 0.05 -11.58 15.79
CA LYS A 273 -1.33 -11.10 15.69
C LYS A 273 -1.42 -9.57 15.58
N HIS A 274 -0.52 -8.86 16.24
CA HIS A 274 -0.42 -7.40 16.24
C HIS A 274 0.50 -6.87 15.15
N SER A 275 0.65 -7.62 14.06
CA SER A 275 1.47 -7.22 12.91
C SER A 275 0.65 -7.26 11.62
N ARG A 276 1.09 -6.48 10.63
CA ARG A 276 0.44 -6.52 9.31
C ARG A 276 0.54 -7.91 8.64
N PRO A 277 -0.45 -8.31 7.81
CA PRO A 277 -0.51 -9.64 7.20
C PRO A 277 0.76 -10.16 6.55
N LEU A 278 1.44 -9.34 5.76
CA LEU A 278 2.68 -9.77 5.09
C LEU A 278 3.79 -10.12 6.09
N PHE A 279 3.92 -9.34 7.17
CA PHE A 279 4.95 -9.57 8.19
C PHE A 279 4.61 -10.82 9.00
N ALA A 280 3.34 -10.95 9.39
CA ALA A 280 2.86 -12.11 10.12
C ALA A 280 3.00 -13.40 9.30
N GLU A 281 2.66 -13.41 8.01
CA GLU A 281 2.77 -14.59 7.16
C GLU A 281 4.24 -15.05 7.01
N ILE A 282 5.15 -14.10 6.80
CA ILE A 282 6.58 -14.41 6.69
C ILE A 282 7.14 -14.87 8.04
N ALA A 283 6.70 -14.28 9.15
CA ALA A 283 7.07 -14.73 10.50
C ALA A 283 6.57 -16.15 10.78
N LEU A 284 5.31 -16.45 10.47
CA LEU A 284 4.73 -17.79 10.64
C LEU A 284 5.49 -18.83 9.82
N LYS A 285 5.82 -18.52 8.56
CA LYS A 285 6.68 -19.38 7.74
C LYS A 285 8.05 -19.58 8.38
N TYR A 286 8.68 -18.53 8.92
CA TYR A 286 9.95 -18.67 9.62
C TYR A 286 9.84 -19.61 10.83
N VAL A 287 8.81 -19.44 11.66
CA VAL A 287 8.56 -20.25 12.86
C VAL A 287 8.31 -21.71 12.52
N GLN A 288 7.58 -21.99 11.43
CA GLN A 288 7.35 -23.36 10.96
C GLN A 288 8.64 -24.06 10.53
N HIS A 289 9.55 -23.34 9.85
CA HIS A 289 10.83 -23.89 9.41
C HIS A 289 11.89 -23.93 10.52
N ASN A 290 11.76 -23.05 11.52
CA ASN A 290 12.70 -22.94 12.63
C ASN A 290 11.93 -22.93 13.97
N PRO A 291 11.33 -24.06 14.38
CA PRO A 291 10.52 -24.09 15.59
C PRO A 291 11.33 -23.66 16.82
N TYR A 292 10.71 -22.84 17.67
CA TYR A 292 11.31 -22.48 18.94
C TYR A 292 11.42 -23.72 19.83
N SER A 293 12.66 -24.10 20.17
CA SER A 293 12.94 -25.11 21.18
C SER A 293 13.10 -24.37 22.51
N GLY A 294 12.29 -24.69 23.52
CA GLY A 294 12.25 -23.99 24.82
C GLY A 294 13.58 -23.89 25.58
N ASN A 295 14.64 -24.53 25.07
CA ASN A 295 16.01 -24.47 25.59
C ASN A 295 16.86 -23.33 24.98
N ARG A 296 16.40 -22.64 23.92
CA ARG A 296 17.08 -21.45 23.37
C ARG A 296 16.65 -20.20 24.13
N ASP A 297 17.54 -19.21 24.21
CA ASP A 297 17.14 -17.87 24.66
C ASP A 297 16.12 -17.29 23.65
N LEU A 298 15.00 -16.81 24.16
CA LEU A 298 13.95 -16.19 23.37
C LEU A 298 14.46 -14.92 22.68
N ASN A 299 15.37 -14.16 23.31
CA ASN A 299 15.93 -12.95 22.71
C ASN A 299 16.77 -13.28 21.48
N ASP A 300 17.64 -14.29 21.55
CA ASP A 300 18.45 -14.74 20.42
C ASP A 300 17.58 -15.26 19.26
N TYR A 301 16.51 -15.98 19.60
CA TYR A 301 15.53 -16.44 18.61
C TYR A 301 14.85 -15.27 17.91
N LEU A 302 14.33 -14.30 18.68
CA LEU A 302 13.67 -13.11 18.14
C LEU A 302 14.64 -12.27 17.29
N ASN A 303 15.88 -12.06 17.74
CA ASN A 303 16.92 -11.34 16.99
C ASN A 303 17.18 -12.01 15.63
N THR A 304 17.30 -13.33 15.61
CA THR A 304 17.55 -14.11 14.38
C THR A 304 16.36 -14.04 13.42
N MET A 305 15.14 -14.16 13.95
CA MET A 305 13.91 -14.00 13.17
C MET A 305 13.84 -12.58 12.59
N ALA A 306 14.02 -11.55 13.42
CA ALA A 306 13.94 -10.16 13.01
C ALA A 306 14.95 -9.83 11.91
N GLY A 307 16.21 -10.27 12.04
CA GLY A 307 17.24 -10.10 11.01
C GLY A 307 16.90 -10.78 9.68
N THR A 308 16.33 -11.98 9.73
CA THR A 308 15.90 -12.73 8.54
C THR A 308 14.76 -12.00 7.82
N LEU A 309 13.76 -11.55 8.59
CA LEU A 309 12.61 -10.79 8.08
C LEU A 309 13.06 -9.44 7.50
N ALA A 310 13.88 -8.69 8.22
CA ALA A 310 14.35 -7.36 7.82
C ALA A 310 15.12 -7.39 6.50
N SER A 311 15.96 -8.41 6.29
CA SER A 311 16.69 -8.61 5.04
C SER A 311 15.74 -8.82 3.86
N ARG A 312 14.68 -9.60 4.06
CA ARG A 312 13.64 -9.85 3.04
C ARG A 312 12.82 -8.59 2.75
N PHE A 313 12.40 -7.85 3.78
CA PHE A 313 11.61 -6.62 3.60
C PHE A 313 12.42 -5.47 3.01
N GLY A 314 13.69 -5.33 3.40
CA GLY A 314 14.61 -4.36 2.79
C GLY A 314 14.81 -4.61 1.29
N ALA A 315 14.90 -5.88 0.86
CA ALA A 315 14.99 -6.24 -0.55
C ALA A 315 13.71 -5.89 -1.32
N LEU A 316 12.53 -6.16 -0.75
CA LEU A 316 11.23 -5.87 -1.38
C LEU A 316 11.04 -4.37 -1.70
N LYS A 317 11.56 -3.48 -0.85
CA LYS A 317 11.44 -2.02 -1.03
C LYS A 317 12.63 -1.37 -1.75
N LYS A 318 13.62 -2.15 -2.22
CA LYS A 318 14.77 -1.70 -3.02
C LYS A 318 15.63 -0.58 -2.40
N ARG A 319 15.49 -0.32 -1.09
CA ARG A 319 16.20 0.72 -0.31
C ARG A 319 16.31 2.09 -1.01
N THR A 320 15.22 2.54 -1.63
CA THR A 320 15.14 3.85 -2.30
C THR A 320 15.21 5.00 -1.29
N ASP A 321 15.22 6.26 -1.75
CA ASP A 321 15.21 7.40 -0.84
C ASP A 321 13.89 7.51 -0.07
N GLU A 322 12.76 7.12 -0.69
CA GLU A 322 11.46 6.98 -0.01
C GLU A 322 11.53 5.95 1.11
N PHE A 323 12.23 4.84 0.87
CA PHE A 323 12.47 3.85 1.92
C PHE A 323 13.28 4.45 3.08
N LYS A 324 14.35 5.19 2.79
CA LYS A 324 15.16 5.83 3.83
C LYS A 324 14.37 6.89 4.61
N ILE A 325 13.55 7.70 3.94
CA ILE A 325 12.62 8.63 4.59
C ILE A 325 11.69 7.85 5.51
N GLY A 326 11.09 6.77 5.03
CA GLY A 326 10.22 5.92 5.85
C GLY A 326 10.93 5.30 7.05
N GLN A 327 12.21 4.90 6.93
CA GLN A 327 13.00 4.43 8.08
C GLN A 327 13.19 5.53 9.13
N LEU A 328 13.47 6.76 8.69
CA LEU A 328 13.57 7.90 9.60
C LEU A 328 12.22 8.18 10.30
N CYS A 329 11.11 8.16 9.57
CA CYS A 329 9.77 8.33 10.15
C CYS A 329 9.47 7.23 11.18
N LEU A 330 9.87 5.99 10.90
CA LEU A 330 9.67 4.87 11.81
C LEU A 330 10.48 5.04 13.11
N LEU A 331 11.74 5.46 13.00
CA LEU A 331 12.63 5.72 14.14
C LEU A 331 12.20 6.90 15.01
N LEU A 332 11.43 7.83 14.45
CA LEU A 332 10.94 9.02 15.15
C LEU A 332 9.47 8.92 15.56
N CYS A 333 8.78 7.85 15.14
CA CYS A 333 7.32 7.71 15.20
C CYS A 333 6.57 8.98 14.75
N THR A 334 7.10 9.70 13.76
CA THR A 334 6.54 10.98 13.32
C THR A 334 5.47 10.79 12.25
N SER A 335 4.37 11.53 12.40
CA SER A 335 3.46 11.83 11.29
C SER A 335 4.11 12.84 10.35
N TYR A 336 3.82 12.76 9.05
CA TYR A 336 4.34 13.73 8.09
C TYR A 336 3.20 14.35 7.27
N HIS A 337 3.19 15.68 7.23
CA HIS A 337 2.40 16.45 6.27
C HIS A 337 3.23 16.51 4.99
N VAL A 338 3.00 15.58 4.08
CA VAL A 338 3.55 15.73 2.73
C VAL A 338 2.38 15.70 1.78
N LEU A 339 2.40 16.64 0.84
CA LEU A 339 1.65 16.52 -0.40
C LEU A 339 1.96 15.13 -0.98
N ASP A 340 0.89 14.36 -1.15
CA ASP A 340 0.86 12.96 -1.55
C ASP A 340 1.76 12.59 -2.75
N ASP A 341 2.03 13.57 -3.61
CA ASP A 341 2.84 13.49 -4.81
C ASP A 341 4.37 13.48 -4.56
N LYS A 342 4.86 13.99 -3.42
CA LYS A 342 6.30 14.30 -3.23
C LYS A 342 7.13 13.25 -2.52
N VAL A 343 6.56 12.42 -1.65
CA VAL A 343 7.33 11.50 -0.79
C VAL A 343 6.87 10.04 -0.87
N ASN A 344 5.65 9.78 -1.34
CA ASN A 344 5.13 8.44 -1.73
C ASN A 344 5.48 7.30 -0.74
N THR A 345 5.55 7.58 0.55
CA THR A 345 6.00 6.66 1.59
C THR A 345 5.02 5.52 1.87
N ILE A 346 3.76 5.61 1.45
CA ILE A 346 2.83 4.46 1.41
C ILE A 346 3.31 3.42 0.36
N ASP A 347 3.83 3.88 -0.79
CA ASP A 347 4.35 3.02 -1.87
C ASP A 347 5.79 2.59 -1.59
N GLY A 348 6.66 3.56 -1.28
CA GLY A 348 8.08 3.37 -1.03
C GLY A 348 8.41 2.77 0.35
N HIS A 349 7.45 2.80 1.29
CA HIS A 349 7.61 2.25 2.64
C HIS A 349 6.28 1.66 3.15
N PHE A 350 6.04 1.71 4.46
CA PHE A 350 5.00 0.99 5.20
C PHE A 350 4.04 1.93 5.94
N ALA A 351 3.99 3.20 5.56
CA ALA A 351 3.05 4.18 6.09
C ALA A 351 1.59 3.87 5.70
N ARG A 352 0.64 4.54 6.35
CA ARG A 352 -0.79 4.42 6.07
C ARG A 352 -1.45 5.81 6.11
N LEU A 353 -2.69 5.89 5.64
CA LEU A 353 -3.50 7.09 5.84
C LEU A 353 -3.74 7.34 7.34
N LEU A 354 -3.90 8.61 7.72
CA LEU A 354 -4.29 9.01 9.07
C LEU A 354 -5.67 8.46 9.42
N GLU A 355 -6.59 8.49 8.46
CA GLU A 355 -7.91 7.88 8.58
C GLU A 355 -7.84 6.37 8.81
N GLN A 356 -8.57 5.89 9.81
CA GLN A 356 -8.66 4.46 10.15
C GLN A 356 -10.00 3.82 9.77
N SER A 357 -11.00 4.62 9.38
CA SER A 357 -12.31 4.15 8.92
C SER A 357 -12.52 4.56 7.47
N ALA A 358 -13.44 3.87 6.78
CA ALA A 358 -13.82 4.26 5.44
C ALA A 358 -14.47 5.65 5.43
N PHE A 359 -14.14 6.46 4.43
CA PHE A 359 -14.63 7.84 4.30
C PHE A 359 -14.92 8.18 2.85
N GLU A 360 -15.80 9.16 2.66
CA GLU A 360 -16.25 9.63 1.36
C GLU A 360 -15.46 10.87 0.94
N LEU A 361 -15.04 10.88 -0.32
CA LEU A 361 -14.44 12.04 -0.95
C LEU A 361 -15.41 12.57 -2.00
N HIS A 362 -15.68 13.86 -1.96
CA HIS A 362 -16.52 14.56 -2.91
C HIS A 362 -15.66 15.38 -3.85
N LEU A 363 -16.04 15.41 -5.12
CA LEU A 363 -15.40 16.28 -6.12
C LEU A 363 -16.14 17.60 -6.18
N ASP A 364 -15.43 18.67 -5.87
CA ASP A 364 -15.90 20.05 -5.97
C ASP A 364 -15.88 20.58 -7.42
N THR A 365 -16.54 21.70 -7.67
CA THR A 365 -16.63 22.34 -9.00
C THR A 365 -15.27 22.76 -9.55
N ASP A 366 -14.32 23.08 -8.65
CA ASP A 366 -12.96 23.48 -9.02
C ASP A 366 -11.98 22.29 -9.13
N GLY A 367 -12.48 21.05 -9.05
CA GLY A 367 -11.66 19.85 -9.14
C GLY A 367 -10.84 19.56 -7.88
N GLY A 368 -11.25 20.09 -6.72
CA GLY A 368 -10.68 19.72 -5.41
C GLY A 368 -11.37 18.49 -4.82
N LEU A 369 -10.66 17.74 -3.98
CA LEU A 369 -11.23 16.66 -3.17
C LEU A 369 -11.65 17.21 -1.80
N TRP A 370 -12.87 16.88 -1.39
CA TRP A 370 -13.44 17.36 -0.13
C TRP A 370 -13.90 16.20 0.73
N LYS A 371 -13.76 16.35 2.04
CA LYS A 371 -14.24 15.43 3.06
C LYS A 371 -14.96 16.26 4.13
N ASP A 372 -16.17 15.88 4.50
CA ASP A 372 -16.97 16.58 5.53
C ASP A 372 -17.06 18.11 5.30
N ASN A 373 -17.28 18.53 4.05
CA ASN A 373 -17.31 19.95 3.62
C ASN A 373 -16.03 20.74 3.88
N ASN A 374 -14.87 20.08 3.98
CA ASN A 374 -13.57 20.73 4.01
C ASN A 374 -12.69 20.21 2.86
N SER A 375 -11.83 21.08 2.33
CA SER A 375 -10.77 20.66 1.41
C SER A 375 -9.92 19.59 2.08
N TRP A 376 -9.77 18.45 1.41
CA TRP A 376 -9.05 17.31 1.94
C TRP A 376 -7.65 17.24 1.35
N THR A 377 -6.68 17.10 2.24
CA THR A 377 -5.29 16.78 1.89
C THR A 377 -4.94 15.41 2.46
N CYS A 378 -4.18 14.64 1.70
CA CYS A 378 -3.69 13.34 2.16
C CYS A 378 -2.73 13.52 3.32
N HIS A 379 -3.03 12.89 4.46
CA HIS A 379 -2.14 12.81 5.60
C HIS A 379 -1.74 11.37 5.82
N CYS A 380 -0.43 11.12 5.86
CA CYS A 380 0.10 9.78 6.07
C CYS A 380 0.87 9.71 7.38
N VAL A 381 0.74 8.57 8.05
CA VAL A 381 1.36 8.29 9.35
C VAL A 381 2.01 6.92 9.36
N MET A 382 3.01 6.74 10.21
CA MET A 382 3.49 5.40 10.54
C MET A 382 2.55 4.75 11.56
N PRO A 383 2.27 3.43 11.46
CA PRO A 383 1.56 2.74 12.53
C PRO A 383 2.41 2.75 13.80
N SER A 384 1.77 2.81 14.96
CA SER A 384 2.49 2.69 16.24
C SER A 384 3.07 1.27 16.41
N PRO A 385 4.14 1.10 17.21
CA PRO A 385 4.64 -0.20 17.63
C PRO A 385 3.57 -1.20 18.05
N LYS A 386 2.52 -0.78 18.78
CA LYS A 386 1.42 -1.66 19.23
C LYS A 386 0.49 -2.12 18.10
N GLU A 387 0.41 -1.36 17.02
CA GLU A 387 -0.43 -1.68 15.87
C GLU A 387 0.29 -2.53 14.82
N ASP A 388 1.62 -2.49 14.80
CA ASP A 388 2.44 -3.20 13.83
C ASP A 388 3.80 -3.62 14.38
N MET A 389 3.78 -4.56 15.33
CA MET A 389 4.95 -4.92 16.14
C MET A 389 6.12 -5.41 15.29
N LEU A 390 5.89 -6.31 14.34
CA LEU A 390 6.97 -6.84 13.50
C LEU A 390 7.55 -5.79 12.55
N LEU A 391 6.78 -4.79 12.11
CA LEU A 391 7.35 -3.68 11.33
C LEU A 391 8.43 -2.98 12.14
N HIS A 392 8.12 -2.59 13.37
CA HIS A 392 9.06 -1.91 14.25
C HIS A 392 10.23 -2.81 14.61
N LEU A 393 9.97 -4.01 15.13
CA LEU A 393 11.01 -4.95 15.57
C LEU A 393 11.98 -5.36 14.46
N THR A 394 11.58 -5.31 13.18
CA THR A 394 12.46 -5.69 12.07
C THR A 394 13.10 -4.51 11.37
N MET A 395 12.41 -3.37 11.27
CA MET A 395 12.86 -2.27 10.41
C MET A 395 13.59 -1.15 11.18
N THR A 396 13.48 -1.05 12.51
CA THR A 396 14.20 -0.02 13.30
C THR A 396 15.64 -0.39 13.65
N GLY A 397 16.17 -1.48 13.08
CA GLY A 397 17.56 -1.90 13.29
C GLY A 397 17.71 -3.00 14.34
N GLY A 398 18.90 -3.59 14.36
CA GLY A 398 19.27 -4.69 15.25
C GLY A 398 20.66 -5.23 14.92
N PRO A 399 21.13 -6.26 15.64
CA PRO A 399 22.47 -6.82 15.46
C PRO A 399 22.69 -7.41 14.05
N LEU A 400 21.61 -7.86 13.40
CA LEU A 400 21.64 -8.51 12.08
C LEU A 400 21.11 -7.61 10.95
N PHE A 401 20.67 -6.40 11.25
CA PHE A 401 20.12 -5.47 10.26
C PHE A 401 20.38 -4.02 10.64
N ARG A 402 20.96 -3.25 9.72
CA ARG A 402 21.08 -1.80 9.85
C ARG A 402 20.14 -1.10 8.86
N PRO A 403 19.31 -0.14 9.31
CA PRO A 403 18.39 0.58 8.41
C PRO A 403 19.12 1.41 7.35
N PHE A 404 20.31 1.90 7.69
CA PHE A 404 21.13 2.77 6.84
C PHE A 404 22.52 2.20 6.59
N ASP A 405 23.05 2.44 5.39
CA ASP A 405 24.42 2.11 4.99
C ASP A 405 25.44 3.14 5.54
N GLN A 406 25.00 4.36 5.79
CA GLN A 406 25.81 5.48 6.29
C GLN A 406 25.34 5.93 7.68
N PRO A 407 26.18 6.66 8.45
CA PRO A 407 25.76 7.34 9.67
C PRO A 407 24.49 8.16 9.48
N LEU A 408 23.61 8.14 10.48
CA LEU A 408 22.35 8.86 10.47
C LEU A 408 22.49 10.35 10.14
N CYS A 409 23.51 11.03 10.69
CA CYS A 409 23.77 12.43 10.39
C CYS A 409 24.01 12.70 8.90
N THR A 410 24.69 11.78 8.21
CA THR A 410 24.96 11.85 6.77
C THR A 410 23.68 11.59 5.98
N VAL A 411 22.87 10.62 6.40
CA VAL A 411 21.57 10.30 5.78
C VAL A 411 20.62 11.49 5.87
N MET A 412 20.44 12.06 7.07
CA MET A 412 19.58 13.23 7.27
C MET A 412 20.08 14.47 6.52
N SER A 413 21.40 14.61 6.34
CA SER A 413 22.00 15.70 5.56
C SER A 413 21.73 15.57 4.06
N LYS A 414 21.75 14.34 3.53
CA LYS A 414 21.54 14.06 2.10
C LYS A 414 20.06 14.09 1.69
N ILE A 415 19.20 13.50 2.51
CA ILE A 415 17.78 13.35 2.17
C ILE A 415 17.02 14.66 2.38
N GLN A 416 17.45 15.49 3.35
CA GLN A 416 16.73 16.69 3.80
C GLN A 416 15.21 16.43 3.92
N PRO A 417 14.82 15.45 4.75
CA PRO A 417 13.44 15.01 4.80
C PRO A 417 12.52 16.19 5.17
N PRO A 418 11.37 16.35 4.49
CA PRO A 418 10.42 17.43 4.76
C PRO A 418 9.62 17.11 6.02
N PHE A 419 10.31 17.00 7.16
CA PHE A 419 9.66 16.79 8.44
C PHE A 419 9.03 18.09 8.93
N HIS A 420 7.75 18.04 9.25
CA HIS A 420 7.12 19.02 10.12
C HIS A 420 7.39 18.60 11.55
N TYR A 421 8.22 19.37 12.24
CA TYR A 421 8.59 19.13 13.64
C TYR A 421 7.70 19.91 14.63
N GLU A 422 6.57 20.43 14.17
CA GLU A 422 5.69 21.27 14.97
C GLU A 422 5.00 20.45 16.06
N ASN A 423 5.60 20.43 17.25
CA ASN A 423 4.82 20.42 18.48
C ASN A 423 4.27 21.84 18.67
N THR A 424 2.98 21.97 18.94
CA THR A 424 2.19 23.22 18.89
C THR A 424 2.66 24.40 19.77
N GLU A 425 3.83 24.37 20.43
CA GLU A 425 4.31 25.48 21.28
C GLU A 425 5.82 25.80 21.24
N GLN A 426 6.60 25.39 20.23
CA GLN A 426 8.03 25.75 20.16
C GLN A 426 8.42 26.64 18.97
N ARG A 427 9.14 27.73 19.27
CA ARG A 427 9.67 28.66 18.27
C ARG A 427 10.74 27.97 17.40
N SER A 428 10.49 27.98 16.09
CA SER A 428 11.38 27.51 15.02
C SER A 428 12.80 28.07 15.14
N ASN A 429 13.76 27.19 15.42
CA ASN A 429 15.19 27.30 15.11
C ASN A 429 15.70 25.86 14.79
N ASP A 430 16.91 25.72 14.25
CA ASP A 430 17.57 24.44 13.86
C ASP A 430 17.57 23.31 14.92
N GLY A 431 17.15 23.60 16.16
CA GLY A 431 17.05 22.67 17.27
C GLY A 431 16.15 21.45 17.01
N MET A 432 15.07 21.58 16.24
CA MET A 432 14.15 20.46 16.00
C MET A 432 14.77 19.34 15.13
N ARG A 433 15.64 19.71 14.18
CA ARG A 433 16.37 18.73 13.36
C ARG A 433 17.46 18.02 14.16
N LEU A 434 18.16 18.76 15.03
CA LEU A 434 19.17 18.20 15.92
C LEU A 434 18.55 17.26 16.97
N GLU A 435 17.39 17.62 17.51
CA GLU A 435 16.61 16.79 18.42
C GLU A 435 16.18 15.49 17.74
N ALA A 436 15.60 15.57 16.54
CA ALA A 436 15.23 14.39 15.76
C ALA A 436 16.46 13.51 15.46
N LEU A 437 17.57 14.09 15.02
CA LEU A 437 18.82 13.35 14.81
C LEU A 437 19.26 12.62 16.09
N THR A 438 19.26 13.32 17.22
CA THR A 438 19.72 12.78 18.50
C THR A 438 18.80 11.65 18.98
N ALA A 439 17.48 11.86 18.92
CA ALA A 439 16.51 10.86 19.35
C ALA A 439 16.58 9.59 18.49
N ALA A 440 16.60 9.72 17.16
CA ALA A 440 16.74 8.57 16.27
C ALA A 440 18.10 7.86 16.42
N ALA A 441 19.19 8.61 16.67
CA ALA A 441 20.51 8.02 16.94
C ALA A 441 20.53 7.22 18.25
N ILE A 442 19.89 7.71 19.31
CA ILE A 442 19.74 6.98 20.58
C ILE A 442 18.99 5.66 20.37
N VAL A 443 17.87 5.70 19.64
CA VAL A 443 17.07 4.51 19.32
C VAL A 443 17.94 3.48 18.57
N LEU A 444 18.57 3.89 17.46
CA LEU A 444 19.45 3.02 16.68
C LEU A 444 20.59 2.40 17.51
N ALA A 445 21.26 3.22 18.32
CA ALA A 445 22.37 2.76 19.16
C ALA A 445 21.90 1.75 20.21
N SER A 446 20.70 1.93 20.77
CA SER A 446 20.11 1.00 21.74
C SER A 446 19.81 -0.38 21.13
N HIS A 447 19.54 -0.44 19.82
CA HIS A 447 19.20 -1.69 19.13
C HIS A 447 20.43 -2.53 18.75
N ALA A 448 21.64 -2.00 18.88
CA ALA A 448 22.87 -2.67 18.41
C ALA A 448 23.12 -4.03 19.10
N GLY A 449 22.67 -4.20 20.33
CA GLY A 449 22.74 -5.46 21.08
C GLY A 449 21.53 -6.39 20.90
N GLY A 450 20.50 -5.95 20.17
CA GLY A 450 19.25 -6.68 19.98
C GLY A 450 18.25 -6.50 21.12
N PHE A 451 17.22 -7.35 21.15
CA PHE A 451 16.07 -7.18 22.06
C PHE A 451 16.39 -7.32 23.55
N GLY A 452 17.53 -7.93 23.92
CA GLY A 452 18.04 -7.98 25.29
C GLY A 452 18.67 -6.66 25.78
N GLY A 453 18.79 -5.66 24.90
CA GLY A 453 19.53 -4.43 25.16
C GLY A 453 21.01 -4.55 24.79
N VAL A 454 21.75 -3.49 25.08
CA VAL A 454 23.15 -3.33 24.69
C VAL A 454 24.00 -2.84 25.86
N ALA A 455 25.23 -3.32 25.97
CA ALA A 455 26.16 -2.81 26.98
C ALA A 455 26.42 -1.32 26.73
N PHE A 456 26.42 -0.51 27.79
CA PHE A 456 26.62 0.94 27.71
C PHE A 456 27.82 1.39 26.87
N PRO A 457 29.01 0.74 26.94
CA PRO A 457 30.15 1.15 26.11
C PRO A 457 29.89 0.98 24.61
N THR A 458 29.19 -0.11 24.24
CA THR A 458 28.76 -0.36 22.87
C THR A 458 27.70 0.64 22.44
N PHE A 459 26.69 0.90 23.28
CA PHE A 459 25.69 1.94 23.03
C PHE A 459 26.34 3.28 22.70
N LEU A 460 27.25 3.75 23.56
CA LEU A 460 27.88 5.05 23.39
C LEU A 460 28.69 5.12 22.09
N ARG A 461 29.40 4.04 21.74
CA ARG A 461 30.14 3.95 20.47
C ARG A 461 29.20 4.06 19.27
N GLU A 462 28.11 3.30 19.25
CA GLU A 462 27.15 3.36 18.13
C GLU A 462 26.46 4.72 18.05
N LEU A 463 26.14 5.35 19.19
CA LEU A 463 25.58 6.70 19.25
C LEU A 463 26.53 7.74 18.61
N LEU A 464 27.80 7.73 19.00
CA LEU A 464 28.80 8.66 18.44
C LEU A 464 29.02 8.43 16.95
N PHE A 465 28.99 7.18 16.50
CA PHE A 465 29.06 6.83 15.09
C PHE A 465 27.86 7.37 14.30
N GLU A 466 26.62 7.16 14.78
CA GLU A 466 25.42 7.66 14.09
C GLU A 466 25.35 9.20 14.04
N LEU A 467 25.91 9.88 15.04
CA LEU A 467 26.08 11.34 15.07
C LEU A 467 27.25 11.84 14.20
N GLY A 468 28.10 10.96 13.69
CA GLY A 468 29.26 11.31 12.86
C GLY A 468 30.46 11.86 13.65
N VAL A 469 30.55 11.54 14.94
CA VAL A 469 31.65 11.96 15.83
C VAL A 469 32.83 10.97 15.76
N SER A 470 32.57 9.69 15.49
CA SER A 470 33.60 8.63 15.41
C SER A 470 33.42 7.77 14.17
N GLU A 471 34.48 7.08 13.74
CA GLU A 471 34.41 6.10 12.66
C GLU A 471 33.85 4.76 13.14
N ARG A 472 33.34 3.95 12.20
CA ARG A 472 32.75 2.66 12.53
C ARG A 472 33.82 1.70 13.02
N GLY A 473 33.62 1.11 14.20
CA GLY A 473 34.50 0.08 14.74
C GLY A 473 35.70 0.62 15.51
N GLU A 474 35.82 1.94 15.67
CA GLU A 474 36.80 2.53 16.60
C GLU A 474 36.52 2.07 18.04
N MET A 475 37.56 1.62 18.72
CA MET A 475 37.47 1.17 20.09
C MET A 475 37.46 2.39 21.02
N MET A 476 36.29 2.71 21.56
CA MET A 476 36.14 3.76 22.57
C MET A 476 36.77 3.32 23.89
N GLN A 477 37.79 4.05 24.34
CA GLN A 477 38.25 3.96 25.73
C GLN A 477 37.34 4.84 26.60
N LEU A 478 36.69 4.25 27.58
CA LEU A 478 35.91 5.01 28.55
C LEU A 478 36.85 5.82 29.43
N LEU A 479 36.43 7.03 29.82
CA LEU A 479 37.14 7.80 30.83
C LEU A 479 37.20 6.98 32.14
N ARG A 480 38.33 7.03 32.86
CA ARG A 480 38.55 6.29 34.12
C ARG A 480 37.42 6.48 35.16
N ASP A 481 36.78 7.64 35.15
CA ASP A 481 35.68 7.97 36.06
C ASP A 481 34.37 7.23 35.71
N VAL A 482 34.18 6.86 34.44
CA VAL A 482 33.03 6.07 33.96
C VAL A 482 33.24 4.59 34.25
N GLU A 483 34.47 4.11 34.10
CA GLU A 483 34.85 2.73 34.46
C GLU A 483 34.73 2.49 35.97
N SER A 484 35.22 3.42 36.80
CA SER A 484 35.16 3.32 38.26
C SER A 484 33.73 3.43 38.82
N ALA A 485 32.81 4.08 38.11
CA ALA A 485 31.38 4.15 38.45
C ALA A 485 30.56 2.92 38.00
N GLY A 486 31.20 1.87 37.48
CA GLY A 486 30.54 0.60 37.13
C GLY A 486 29.64 0.66 35.89
N TRP A 487 29.82 1.65 35.01
CA TRP A 487 29.01 1.78 33.80
C TRP A 487 29.28 0.69 32.76
N GLY A 488 30.46 0.05 32.80
CA GLY A 488 30.82 -1.04 31.90
C GLY A 488 29.91 -2.26 31.99
N THR A 489 29.20 -2.46 33.11
CA THR A 489 28.25 -3.57 33.31
C THR A 489 26.79 -3.15 33.14
N ARG A 490 26.52 -1.87 32.87
CA ARG A 490 25.14 -1.39 32.66
C ARG A 490 24.66 -1.73 31.26
N VAL A 491 23.41 -2.17 31.19
CA VAL A 491 22.70 -2.45 29.94
C VAL A 491 21.75 -1.30 29.66
N VAL A 492 21.85 -0.73 28.46
CA VAL A 492 20.84 0.16 27.91
C VAL A 492 19.78 -0.73 27.25
N PRO A 493 18.50 -0.62 27.65
CA PRO A 493 17.44 -1.45 27.08
C PRO A 493 17.21 -1.12 25.60
N PHE A 494 16.53 -2.01 24.89
CA PHE A 494 16.00 -1.72 23.55
C PHE A 494 14.93 -0.61 23.68
N LEU A 495 15.16 0.56 23.10
CA LEU A 495 14.30 1.74 23.26
C LEU A 495 13.29 1.87 22.12
N SER A 496 12.03 2.13 22.44
CA SER A 496 11.05 2.49 21.41
C SER A 496 11.35 3.88 20.82
N PRO A 497 10.86 4.17 19.59
CA PRO A 497 10.85 5.51 19.03
C PRO A 497 10.28 6.58 19.99
N PRO A 498 10.76 7.85 19.93
CA PRO A 498 10.20 8.94 20.71
C PRO A 498 8.75 9.25 20.27
N ASN A 499 7.94 9.84 21.16
CA ASN A 499 6.54 10.23 20.95
C ASN A 499 5.49 9.10 20.98
N GLU A 500 5.73 8.06 21.77
CA GLU A 500 4.68 7.14 22.25
C GLU A 500 4.12 7.54 23.62
#